data_AF-A0A2W4RKA7-F1
#
_entry.id   AF-A0A2W4RKA7-F1
#
_cell.length_a   1.000
_cell.length_b   1.000
_cell.length_c   1.000
_cell.angle_alpha   90.00
_cell.angle_beta   90.00
_cell.angle_gamma   90.00
#
_symmetry.space_group_name_H-M   'P 1'
#
loop_
_entity.id
_entity.type
_entity.pdbx_description
1 polymer ?
#
loop_
_entity_poly.entity_id
_entity_poly.type
_entity_poly.pdbx_seq_one_letter_code
_entity_poly.pdbx_strand_id
1 'polypeptide(L)'
;MVRRTRRRTRAHAHADGGAPARAGHRGSGAAGRPVRDIRAHRHPRPRTGAGHPLRNGRPMAHPAASRHRHRRAPSRRCRTGITGRPLHPGWSTGDRLRSGHPPEEDLVAQDGRGVSCRGLPRCRDSRLAAAGFTLIELVIALAVVAILCAIAWPGYGAVMHRAQRTEARLALLDLQHAEERHYMRHFAYTDRLEEATSAGGLGKSARTATGAYALSIALREDGQGYVAQAIAHPQGRQARDWTCASFTMDETGQRSARDADGRDTTAACWR
;
A
#
# COMPACT_ATOMS: atom_id res chain seq x y z
N MET A 1 29.43 60.66 -16.76
CA MET A 1 28.86 59.30 -16.83
C MET A 1 27.51 59.40 -17.53
N VAL A 2 27.38 59.20 -18.85
CA VAL A 2 27.18 57.92 -19.59
C VAL A 2 26.03 57.13 -18.93
N ARG A 3 24.86 56.80 -19.52
CA ARG A 3 24.37 56.74 -20.91
C ARG A 3 22.83 56.78 -20.93
N ARG A 4 22.28 57.29 -22.03
CA ARG A 4 20.86 57.40 -22.43
C ARG A 4 20.17 56.03 -22.63
N THR A 5 18.90 55.91 -22.23
CA THR A 5 17.96 54.89 -22.76
C THR A 5 16.99 55.57 -23.73
N ARG A 6 17.04 55.17 -25.01
CA ARG A 6 16.11 55.62 -26.05
C ARG A 6 14.89 54.70 -26.09
N ARG A 7 13.70 55.30 -25.92
CA ARG A 7 12.41 54.76 -26.35
C ARG A 7 12.39 54.62 -27.89
N ARG A 8 11.81 53.55 -28.40
CA ARG A 8 11.35 53.45 -29.80
C ARG A 8 9.87 53.12 -29.81
N THR A 9 9.09 54.09 -30.29
CA THR A 9 7.67 54.02 -30.65
C THR A 9 7.56 54.03 -32.17
N ARG A 10 6.55 53.32 -32.70
CA ARG A 10 5.72 53.53 -33.92
C ARG A 10 5.35 52.17 -34.52
N ALA A 11 4.06 51.79 -34.55
CA ALA A 11 3.00 52.26 -35.48
C ALA A 11 3.25 51.73 -36.91
N HIS A 12 2.30 51.33 -37.75
CA HIS A 12 0.84 51.13 -37.75
C HIS A 12 0.53 50.50 -39.13
N ALA A 13 -0.69 49.96 -39.30
CA ALA A 13 -1.41 49.82 -40.59
C ALA A 13 -0.96 48.67 -41.53
N HIS A 14 -1.80 48.00 -42.32
CA HIS A 14 -3.26 47.84 -42.47
C HIS A 14 -3.43 46.83 -43.63
N ALA A 15 -4.55 46.09 -43.64
CA ALA A 15 -5.26 45.57 -44.84
C ALA A 15 -4.52 44.50 -45.69
N ASP A 16 -5.14 43.53 -46.36
CA ASP A 16 -6.54 43.12 -46.57
C ASP A 16 -6.53 41.72 -47.22
N GLY A 17 -7.60 40.95 -46.99
CA GLY A 17 -8.29 40.23 -48.06
C GLY A 17 -7.81 38.83 -48.52
N GLY A 18 -8.74 37.86 -48.46
CA GLY A 18 -8.92 36.90 -49.57
C GLY A 18 -8.71 35.41 -49.27
N ALA A 19 -9.78 34.70 -48.90
CA ALA A 19 -9.95 33.26 -49.13
C ALA A 19 -10.74 33.03 -50.45
N PRO A 20 -11.10 31.79 -50.84
CA PRO A 20 -10.28 30.61 -51.16
C PRO A 20 -10.59 30.08 -52.59
N ALA A 21 -9.75 29.21 -53.17
CA ALA A 21 -10.14 28.46 -54.38
C ALA A 21 -9.50 27.06 -54.47
N ARG A 22 -10.37 26.09 -54.75
CA ARG A 22 -10.11 24.69 -55.15
C ARG A 22 -9.40 24.61 -56.51
N ALA A 23 -8.55 23.61 -56.70
CA ALA A 23 -8.50 22.80 -57.93
C ALA A 23 -7.63 21.55 -57.71
N GLY A 24 -8.14 20.38 -58.08
CA GLY A 24 -7.36 19.15 -58.21
C GLY A 24 -6.96 18.92 -59.68
N HIS A 25 -6.02 18.00 -59.92
CA HIS A 25 -5.83 17.16 -61.12
C HIS A 25 -4.63 16.23 -60.84
N ARG A 26 -4.83 14.91 -60.77
CA ARG A 26 -4.79 13.86 -61.84
C ARG A 26 -3.37 13.40 -62.27
N GLY A 27 -3.17 12.08 -62.14
CA GLY A 27 -2.33 11.23 -63.00
C GLY A 27 -0.84 11.09 -62.60
N SER A 28 -0.13 9.99 -62.84
CA SER A 28 -0.44 8.64 -63.33
C SER A 28 0.89 7.86 -63.38
N GLY A 29 0.92 6.63 -62.86
CA GLY A 29 1.82 5.50 -63.24
C GLY A 29 3.30 5.59 -62.84
N ALA A 30 4.08 4.50 -62.76
CA ALA A 30 3.85 3.05 -62.79
C ALA A 30 5.20 2.38 -62.42
N ALA A 31 5.15 1.09 -62.03
CA ALA A 31 6.27 0.13 -61.91
C ALA A 31 7.27 0.36 -60.74
N GLY A 32 7.69 -0.63 -59.95
CA GLY A 32 7.46 -2.07 -59.93
C GLY A 32 8.45 -2.72 -58.95
N ARG A 33 8.16 -3.99 -58.59
CA ARG A 33 9.00 -5.01 -57.89
C ARG A 33 8.83 -5.14 -56.36
N PRO A 34 8.08 -6.17 -55.90
CA PRO A 34 8.34 -6.82 -54.62
C PRO A 34 9.39 -7.93 -54.78
N VAL A 35 10.37 -7.97 -53.87
CA VAL A 35 11.38 -9.04 -53.81
C VAL A 35 10.81 -10.23 -53.02
N ARG A 36 10.42 -11.26 -53.78
CA ARG A 36 10.54 -12.71 -53.57
C ARG A 36 10.35 -13.31 -52.16
N ASP A 37 9.23 -14.03 -52.05
CA ASP A 37 9.09 -15.34 -51.42
C ASP A 37 10.33 -16.24 -51.56
N ILE A 38 10.78 -16.82 -50.44
CA ILE A 38 11.62 -18.03 -50.45
C ILE A 38 10.83 -19.16 -49.83
N ARG A 39 10.62 -20.15 -50.70
CA ARG A 39 9.94 -21.42 -50.56
C ARG A 39 10.58 -22.32 -49.50
N ALA A 40 9.70 -23.12 -48.90
CA ALA A 40 9.97 -24.31 -48.12
C ALA A 40 11.05 -25.24 -48.70
N HIS A 41 11.91 -25.76 -47.82
CA HIS A 41 12.68 -26.97 -48.07
C HIS A 41 12.58 -27.96 -46.91
N ARG A 42 12.34 -29.21 -47.31
CA ARG A 42 12.15 -30.43 -46.52
C ARG A 42 13.42 -30.88 -45.79
N HIS A 43 13.20 -31.69 -44.75
CA HIS A 43 14.14 -32.51 -43.98
C HIS A 43 15.23 -33.24 -44.77
N PRO A 44 16.32 -33.62 -44.07
CA PRO A 44 16.53 -35.06 -43.79
C PRO A 44 17.05 -35.39 -42.36
N ARG A 45 16.59 -36.53 -41.80
CA ARG A 45 17.31 -37.39 -40.83
C ARG A 45 18.14 -38.41 -41.65
N PRO A 46 19.31 -38.95 -41.21
CA PRO A 46 19.46 -39.97 -40.13
C PRO A 46 20.78 -39.74 -39.32
N ARG A 47 21.30 -40.54 -38.37
CA ARG A 47 21.42 -42.00 -38.24
C ARG A 47 21.94 -42.35 -36.82
N THR A 48 21.58 -43.56 -36.41
CA THR A 48 21.96 -44.37 -35.25
C THR A 48 23.46 -44.43 -34.89
N GLY A 49 23.77 -44.52 -33.60
CA GLY A 49 25.04 -45.03 -33.06
C GLY A 49 24.84 -45.57 -31.63
N ALA A 50 25.12 -46.86 -31.45
CA ALA A 50 24.92 -47.66 -30.25
C ALA A 50 26.26 -48.07 -29.60
N GLY A 51 26.23 -48.41 -28.30
CA GLY A 51 27.27 -49.14 -27.55
C GLY A 51 28.25 -48.22 -26.79
N HIS A 52 28.71 -48.47 -25.56
CA HIS A 52 28.58 -49.59 -24.60
C HIS A 52 28.99 -49.06 -23.19
N PRO A 53 28.67 -49.77 -22.08
CA PRO A 53 28.95 -49.35 -20.70
C PRO A 53 30.13 -50.09 -20.05
N LEU A 54 30.86 -49.43 -19.14
CA LEU A 54 31.72 -50.03 -18.10
C LEU A 54 31.64 -49.09 -16.87
N ARG A 55 31.00 -49.43 -15.76
CA ARG A 55 31.24 -50.46 -14.72
C ARG A 55 32.31 -50.05 -13.68
N ASN A 56 31.82 -50.00 -12.44
CA ASN A 56 32.43 -50.20 -11.12
C ASN A 56 33.16 -49.06 -10.40
N GLY A 57 32.75 -48.82 -9.14
CA GLY A 57 33.47 -47.87 -8.26
C GLY A 57 33.14 -47.76 -6.77
N ARG A 58 32.21 -48.53 -6.17
CA ARG A 58 32.02 -48.79 -4.70
C ARG A 58 31.72 -47.61 -3.73
N PRO A 59 30.99 -47.90 -2.62
CA PRO A 59 30.61 -46.93 -1.59
C PRO A 59 31.62 -46.88 -0.43
N MET A 60 31.82 -45.70 0.17
CA MET A 60 32.53 -45.54 1.45
C MET A 60 31.52 -45.21 2.55
N ALA A 61 31.45 -46.08 3.54
CA ALA A 61 30.71 -45.93 4.77
C ALA A 61 31.49 -45.09 5.81
N HIS A 62 30.74 -44.32 6.59
CA HIS A 62 30.93 -43.76 7.95
C HIS A 62 32.34 -43.65 8.57
N PRO A 63 32.52 -42.62 9.42
CA PRO A 63 32.51 -42.94 10.85
C PRO A 63 31.68 -41.99 11.73
N ALA A 64 31.49 -42.52 12.94
CA ALA A 64 30.69 -42.08 14.07
C ALA A 64 30.88 -40.63 14.57
N ALA A 65 29.79 -40.02 15.04
CA ALA A 65 29.83 -38.90 15.97
C ALA A 65 28.96 -39.19 17.20
N SER A 66 29.69 -39.48 18.29
CA SER A 66 29.43 -39.27 19.72
C SER A 66 28.00 -39.06 20.24
N ARG A 67 27.60 -40.01 21.08
CA ARG A 67 26.60 -39.85 22.14
C ARG A 67 27.09 -38.85 23.18
N HIS A 68 26.39 -37.73 23.37
CA HIS A 68 26.46 -36.95 24.61
C HIS A 68 25.19 -37.17 25.43
N ARG A 69 25.33 -37.98 26.49
CA ARG A 69 24.51 -37.91 27.70
C ARG A 69 25.05 -36.81 28.62
N HIS A 70 24.25 -36.46 29.63
CA HIS A 70 24.50 -35.57 30.78
C HIS A 70 23.88 -34.18 30.60
N ARG A 71 23.11 -33.61 31.53
CA ARG A 71 22.83 -33.92 32.94
C ARG A 71 21.49 -33.26 33.30
N ARG A 72 20.68 -33.95 34.11
CA ARG A 72 19.63 -33.32 34.93
C ARG A 72 20.30 -32.51 36.05
N ALA A 73 19.81 -31.31 36.30
CA ALA A 73 20.04 -30.56 37.53
C ALA A 73 18.82 -29.65 37.82
N PRO A 74 18.59 -29.26 39.09
CA PRO A 74 17.25 -29.14 39.66
C PRO A 74 16.79 -27.68 39.77
N SER A 75 15.59 -27.36 39.28
CA SER A 75 14.94 -26.09 39.61
C SER A 75 14.21 -26.20 40.94
N ARG A 76 14.75 -25.51 41.94
CA ARG A 76 14.18 -25.31 43.27
C ARG A 76 12.78 -24.70 43.17
N ARG A 77 11.90 -25.15 44.06
CA ARG A 77 10.64 -24.49 44.42
C ARG A 77 10.90 -23.05 44.87
N CYS A 78 10.18 -22.11 44.29
CA CYS A 78 9.63 -20.96 45.01
C CYS A 78 8.11 -21.05 44.93
N ARG A 79 7.48 -21.16 46.09
CA ARG A 79 6.04 -21.21 46.31
C ARG A 79 5.63 -19.81 46.79
N THR A 80 4.74 -19.16 46.06
CA THR A 80 3.69 -18.18 46.45
C THR A 80 3.28 -17.51 45.13
N GLY A 81 2.11 -17.75 44.56
CA GLY A 81 0.78 -17.40 45.05
C GLY A 81 0.13 -16.56 43.94
N ILE A 82 -1.20 -16.65 43.81
CA ILE A 82 -2.07 -15.86 42.91
C ILE A 82 -2.32 -16.50 41.53
N THR A 83 -3.45 -17.21 41.52
CA THR A 83 -4.42 -17.52 40.45
C THR A 83 -4.12 -17.03 39.04
N GLY A 84 -4.08 -17.98 38.10
CA GLY A 84 -3.76 -17.76 36.71
C GLY A 84 -4.90 -17.33 35.79
N ARG A 85 -4.50 -16.92 34.58
CA ARG A 85 -4.96 -17.38 33.25
C ARG A 85 -4.06 -16.73 32.20
N PRO A 86 -3.46 -17.52 31.31
CA PRO A 86 -3.58 -17.13 29.91
C PRO A 86 -3.80 -18.30 28.93
N LEU A 87 -4.61 -17.96 27.90
CA LEU A 87 -4.56 -18.37 26.50
C LEU A 87 -4.77 -19.86 26.15
N HIS A 88 -5.94 -20.15 25.59
CA HIS A 88 -6.11 -21.24 24.63
C HIS A 88 -5.61 -20.81 23.24
N PRO A 89 -4.81 -21.64 22.55
CA PRO A 89 -4.75 -21.70 21.10
C PRO A 89 -5.58 -22.88 20.58
N GLY A 90 -5.98 -22.81 19.30
CA GLY A 90 -6.34 -23.99 18.51
C GLY A 90 -7.83 -24.21 18.31
N TRP A 91 -8.31 -23.81 17.13
CA TRP A 91 -9.54 -24.28 16.54
C TRP A 91 -9.20 -25.56 15.76
N SER A 92 -9.62 -26.70 16.30
CA SER A 92 -9.62 -27.99 15.60
C SER A 92 -11.05 -28.36 15.25
N THR A 93 -11.25 -28.65 13.98
CA THR A 93 -12.44 -29.20 13.33
C THR A 93 -12.86 -30.52 13.98
N GLY A 94 -14.16 -30.71 14.25
CA GLY A 94 -14.70 -32.00 14.67
C GLY A 94 -16.13 -31.97 15.21
N ASP A 95 -17.04 -32.51 14.40
CA ASP A 95 -18.25 -33.27 14.77
C ASP A 95 -19.38 -32.66 15.63
N ARG A 96 -20.52 -32.48 14.95
CA ARG A 96 -21.84 -33.09 15.23
C ARG A 96 -22.41 -32.95 16.65
N LEU A 97 -23.53 -32.21 16.76
CA LEU A 97 -24.90 -32.72 17.05
C LEU A 97 -25.86 -31.61 17.50
N ARG A 98 -27.01 -31.56 16.82
CA ARG A 98 -28.36 -31.42 17.39
C ARG A 98 -28.70 -30.17 18.22
N SER A 99 -29.47 -29.26 17.61
CA SER A 99 -30.50 -28.45 18.25
C SER A 99 -31.74 -28.50 17.33
N GLY A 100 -32.91 -29.03 17.70
CA GLY A 100 -33.48 -29.20 19.03
C GLY A 100 -34.05 -27.87 19.50
N HIS A 101 -35.21 -27.49 18.96
CA HIS A 101 -36.01 -26.37 19.43
C HIS A 101 -36.24 -26.48 20.95
N PRO A 102 -35.94 -25.44 21.74
CA PRO A 102 -36.51 -25.35 23.08
C PRO A 102 -38.01 -24.99 22.99
N PRO A 103 -38.87 -25.60 23.81
CA PRO A 103 -40.30 -25.31 23.85
C PRO A 103 -40.59 -23.96 24.50
N GLU A 104 -41.68 -23.32 24.04
CA GLU A 104 -42.29 -22.14 24.61
C GLU A 104 -42.61 -22.36 26.10
N GLU A 105 -42.07 -21.50 26.97
CA GLU A 105 -42.50 -21.41 28.36
C GLU A 105 -43.60 -20.37 28.50
N ASP A 106 -44.73 -20.85 29.00
CA ASP A 106 -45.97 -20.13 29.27
C ASP A 106 -45.75 -18.90 30.16
N LEU A 107 -46.07 -17.73 29.59
CA LEU A 107 -46.34 -16.50 30.32
C LEU A 107 -47.65 -16.64 31.13
N VAL A 108 -47.56 -17.22 32.32
CA VAL A 108 -48.61 -17.08 33.35
C VAL A 108 -48.37 -15.75 34.08
N ALA A 109 -49.02 -14.70 33.59
CA ALA A 109 -49.23 -13.46 34.32
C ALA A 109 -50.69 -13.36 34.74
N GLN A 110 -50.98 -13.59 36.02
CA GLN A 110 -51.94 -12.82 36.82
C GLN A 110 -52.13 -13.46 38.20
N ASP A 111 -51.52 -12.89 39.22
CA ASP A 111 -52.07 -12.95 40.57
C ASP A 111 -51.94 -11.55 41.20
N GLY A 112 -53.05 -10.81 41.11
CA GLY A 112 -53.20 -9.44 41.57
C GLY A 112 -53.36 -9.36 43.08
N ARG A 113 -52.26 -9.45 43.83
CA ARG A 113 -52.22 -9.07 45.24
C ARG A 113 -51.36 -7.83 45.42
N GLY A 114 -52.04 -6.68 45.41
CA GLY A 114 -51.46 -5.40 45.80
C GLY A 114 -50.91 -5.47 47.21
N VAL A 115 -49.59 -5.32 47.34
CA VAL A 115 -48.94 -5.07 48.62
C VAL A 115 -49.31 -3.66 49.04
N SER A 116 -50.31 -3.56 49.90
CA SER A 116 -50.72 -2.32 50.56
C SER A 116 -49.67 -1.94 51.60
N CYS A 117 -48.69 -1.12 51.22
CA CYS A 117 -47.80 -0.44 52.16
C CYS A 117 -48.58 0.66 52.92
N ARG A 118 -49.46 0.28 53.85
CA ARG A 118 -50.05 1.19 54.85
C ARG A 118 -49.18 1.14 56.10
N GLY A 119 -48.46 2.22 56.40
CA GLY A 119 -47.92 2.42 57.76
C GLY A 119 -46.43 2.74 57.89
N LEU A 120 -45.69 3.02 56.82
CA LEU A 120 -44.34 3.55 56.97
C LEU A 120 -44.37 5.09 57.10
N PRO A 121 -43.64 5.67 58.07
CA PRO A 121 -43.48 7.12 58.14
C PRO A 121 -42.90 7.58 56.81
N ARG A 122 -43.50 8.64 56.24
CA ARG A 122 -43.12 9.25 54.96
C ARG A 122 -41.59 9.18 54.78
N CYS A 123 -41.10 8.23 54.00
CA CYS A 123 -39.83 8.39 53.33
C CYS A 123 -40.04 9.66 52.53
N ARG A 124 -39.49 10.76 53.05
CA ARG A 124 -39.44 12.02 52.34
C ARG A 124 -38.72 11.64 51.06
N ASP A 125 -39.49 11.55 50.00
CA ASP A 125 -39.03 11.23 48.66
C ASP A 125 -38.08 12.36 48.34
N SER A 126 -36.81 12.18 48.71
CA SER A 126 -35.71 12.94 48.18
C SER A 126 -35.68 12.51 46.73
N ARG A 127 -36.62 13.04 45.94
CA ARG A 127 -36.35 13.36 44.55
C ARG A 127 -35.14 14.26 44.68
N LEU A 128 -33.96 13.65 44.63
CA LEU A 128 -32.74 14.30 44.23
C LEU A 128 -33.16 14.96 42.94
N ALA A 129 -33.50 16.25 43.04
CA ALA A 129 -34.00 16.99 41.91
C ALA A 129 -32.94 16.80 40.85
N ALA A 130 -33.30 16.13 39.74
CA ALA A 130 -32.39 16.01 38.62
C ALA A 130 -32.11 17.45 38.20
N ALA A 131 -30.94 17.96 38.60
CA ALA A 131 -30.53 19.31 38.28
C ALA A 131 -30.31 19.32 36.76
N GLY A 132 -31.23 19.98 36.05
CA GLY A 132 -31.11 20.18 34.62
C GLY A 132 -30.03 21.22 34.34
N PHE A 133 -29.19 20.95 33.35
CA PHE A 133 -28.25 21.94 32.83
C PHE A 133 -29.02 23.12 32.23
N THR A 134 -28.55 24.34 32.50
CA THR A 134 -29.16 25.53 31.88
C THR A 134 -28.69 25.67 30.43
N LEU A 135 -29.51 26.31 29.58
CA LEU A 135 -29.12 26.59 28.19
C LEU A 135 -27.82 27.41 28.13
N ILE A 136 -27.65 28.37 29.05
CA ILE A 136 -26.46 29.22 29.10
C ILE A 136 -25.20 28.43 29.48
N GLU A 137 -25.32 27.46 30.37
CA GLU A 137 -24.22 26.58 30.77
C GLU A 137 -23.74 25.72 29.59
N LEU A 138 -24.66 25.21 28.78
CA LEU A 138 -24.30 24.49 27.55
C LEU A 138 -23.61 25.40 26.52
N VAL A 139 -24.06 26.64 26.36
CA VAL A 139 -23.44 27.60 25.44
C VAL A 139 -22.02 27.94 25.88
N ILE A 140 -21.78 28.14 27.18
CA ILE A 140 -20.44 28.39 27.71
C ILE A 140 -19.56 27.15 27.53
N ALA A 141 -20.07 25.94 27.81
CA ALA A 141 -19.33 24.70 27.61
C ALA A 141 -18.91 24.50 26.14
N LEU A 142 -19.84 24.74 25.20
CA LEU A 142 -19.55 24.66 23.76
C LEU A 142 -18.56 25.75 23.31
N ALA A 143 -18.64 26.95 23.88
CA ALA A 143 -17.68 28.02 23.59
C ALA A 143 -16.26 27.62 24.01
N VAL A 144 -16.10 27.03 25.20
CA VAL A 144 -14.81 26.51 25.66
C VAL A 144 -14.30 25.40 24.75
N VAL A 145 -15.14 24.43 24.40
CA VAL A 145 -14.76 23.34 23.48
C VAL A 145 -14.34 23.88 22.11
N ALA A 146 -15.05 24.87 21.57
CA ALA A 146 -14.72 25.49 20.29
C ALA A 146 -13.33 26.16 20.31
N ILE A 147 -12.99 26.87 21.39
CA ILE A 147 -11.68 27.49 21.58
C ILE A 147 -10.58 26.41 21.65
N LEU A 148 -10.82 25.33 22.39
CA LEU A 148 -9.87 24.21 22.49
C LEU A 148 -9.65 23.54 21.13
N CYS A 149 -10.72 23.28 20.38
CA CYS A 149 -10.64 22.69 19.04
C CYS A 149 -9.89 23.60 18.05
N ALA A 150 -10.09 24.92 18.12
CA ALA A 150 -9.41 25.87 17.23
C ALA A 150 -7.88 25.83 17.39
N ILE A 151 -7.38 25.61 18.62
CA ILE A 151 -5.94 25.51 18.91
C ILE A 151 -5.41 24.10 18.57
N ALA A 152 -6.21 23.05 18.84
CA ALA A 152 -5.77 21.67 18.70
C ALA A 152 -5.75 21.16 17.25
N TRP A 153 -6.69 21.61 16.40
CA TRP A 153 -6.87 21.08 15.04
C TRP A 153 -5.68 21.25 14.08
N PRO A 154 -4.99 22.41 13.97
CA PRO A 154 -4.01 22.64 12.91
C PRO A 154 -2.80 21.68 12.95
N GLY A 155 -2.44 21.14 14.11
CA GLY A 155 -1.27 20.27 14.27
C GLY A 155 -1.44 18.85 13.69
N TYR A 156 -2.67 18.36 13.57
CA TYR A 156 -2.91 16.95 13.22
C TYR A 156 -2.50 16.60 11.77
N GLY A 157 -2.67 17.55 10.84
CA GLY A 157 -2.32 17.34 9.43
C GLY A 157 -0.83 17.00 9.25
N ALA A 158 0.05 17.69 9.96
CA ALA A 158 1.49 17.48 9.84
C ALA A 158 1.95 16.08 10.30
N VAL A 159 1.31 15.51 11.32
CA VAL A 159 1.60 14.15 11.79
C VAL A 159 1.19 13.13 10.74
N MET A 160 0.01 13.32 10.14
CA MET A 160 -0.50 12.43 9.11
C MET A 160 0.36 12.46 7.84
N HIS A 161 0.80 13.66 7.40
CA HIS A 161 1.72 13.78 6.27
C HIS A 161 3.05 13.08 6.53
N ARG A 162 3.62 13.20 7.72
CA ARG A 162 4.86 12.47 8.08
C ARG A 162 4.67 10.97 8.02
N ALA A 163 3.56 10.45 8.54
CA ALA A 163 3.24 9.03 8.48
C ALA A 163 3.12 8.55 7.01
N GLN A 164 2.41 9.29 6.17
CA GLN A 164 2.23 8.96 4.75
C GLN A 164 3.54 9.05 3.95
N ARG A 165 4.42 10.02 4.24
CA ARG A 165 5.76 10.08 3.65
C ARG A 165 6.59 8.86 4.04
N THR A 166 6.56 8.45 5.31
CA THR A 166 7.24 7.23 5.77
C THR A 166 6.71 6.00 5.04
N GLU A 167 5.39 5.91 4.86
CA GLU A 167 4.75 4.84 4.11
C GLU A 167 5.24 4.76 2.66
N ALA A 168 5.36 5.89 1.96
CA ALA A 168 5.90 5.95 0.61
C ALA A 168 7.36 5.46 0.54
N ARG A 169 8.21 5.87 1.48
CA ARG A 169 9.61 5.44 1.55
C ARG A 169 9.72 3.94 1.82
N LEU A 170 8.92 3.41 2.73
CA LEU A 170 8.88 1.98 3.03
C LEU A 170 8.38 1.16 1.85
N ALA A 171 7.37 1.66 1.13
CA ALA A 171 6.89 1.02 -0.09
C ALA A 171 7.98 0.95 -1.16
N LEU A 172 8.72 2.05 -1.38
CA LEU A 172 9.84 2.05 -2.34
C LEU A 172 10.98 1.08 -1.95
N LEU A 173 11.30 0.97 -0.66
CA LEU A 173 12.27 -0.02 -0.17
C LEU A 173 11.79 -1.46 -0.38
N ASP A 174 10.50 -1.71 -0.16
CA ASP A 174 9.90 -3.02 -0.42
C ASP A 174 9.86 -3.35 -1.92
N LEU A 175 9.66 -2.35 -2.79
CA LEU A 175 9.81 -2.51 -4.25
C LEU A 175 11.25 -2.84 -4.62
N GLN A 176 12.24 -2.14 -4.06
CA GLN A 176 13.65 -2.45 -4.31
C GLN A 176 13.97 -3.91 -3.95
N HIS A 177 13.56 -4.39 -2.78
CA HIS A 177 13.74 -5.79 -2.41
C HIS A 177 12.96 -6.78 -3.29
N ALA A 178 11.81 -6.38 -3.85
CA ALA A 178 11.06 -7.21 -4.77
C ALA A 178 11.74 -7.31 -6.14
N GLU A 179 12.23 -6.19 -6.65
CA GLU A 179 13.02 -6.09 -7.88
C GLU A 179 14.31 -6.91 -7.79
N GLU A 180 15.08 -6.78 -6.71
CA GLU A 180 16.30 -7.58 -6.54
C GLU A 180 16.02 -9.09 -6.54
N ARG A 181 14.92 -9.52 -5.88
CA ARG A 181 14.50 -10.93 -5.94
C ARG A 181 14.02 -11.36 -7.33
N HIS A 182 13.42 -10.44 -8.09
CA HIS A 182 12.98 -10.70 -9.45
C HIS A 182 14.20 -10.83 -10.38
N TYR A 183 15.16 -9.92 -10.27
CA TYR A 183 16.42 -9.93 -11.01
C TYR A 183 17.23 -11.20 -10.77
N MET A 184 17.34 -11.67 -9.52
CA MET A 184 18.04 -12.94 -9.21
C MET A 184 17.40 -14.18 -9.85
N ARG A 185 16.13 -14.12 -10.28
CA ARG A 185 15.43 -15.23 -10.94
C ARG A 185 15.41 -15.11 -12.46
N HIS A 186 15.31 -13.89 -12.99
CA HIS A 186 15.05 -13.66 -14.41
C HIS A 186 16.18 -12.90 -15.13
N PHE A 187 17.20 -12.44 -14.41
CA PHE A 187 18.32 -11.62 -14.91
C PHE A 187 17.88 -10.32 -15.61
N ALA A 188 16.70 -9.81 -15.24
CA ALA A 188 16.12 -8.55 -15.70
C ALA A 188 15.20 -8.01 -14.61
N TYR A 189 14.99 -6.69 -14.59
CA TYR A 189 13.97 -6.02 -13.77
C TYR A 189 12.60 -6.02 -14.47
N THR A 190 11.53 -5.68 -13.75
CA THR A 190 10.15 -5.70 -14.30
C THR A 190 9.36 -4.44 -13.96
N ASP A 191 8.42 -4.04 -14.82
CA ASP A 191 7.42 -3.01 -14.52
C ASP A 191 6.07 -3.62 -14.10
N ARG A 192 5.97 -4.96 -14.08
CA ARG A 192 4.76 -5.73 -13.77
C ARG A 192 4.53 -5.78 -12.26
N LEU A 193 4.20 -4.62 -11.71
CA LEU A 193 4.07 -4.37 -10.27
C LEU A 193 3.02 -5.27 -9.59
N GLU A 194 1.78 -5.26 -10.08
CA GLU A 194 0.63 -5.92 -9.43
C GLU A 194 0.49 -7.40 -9.76
N GLU A 195 1.19 -7.86 -10.79
CA GLU A 195 1.08 -9.24 -11.25
C GLU A 195 1.74 -10.22 -10.30
N ALA A 196 1.13 -11.40 -10.13
CA ALA A 196 1.63 -12.42 -9.24
C ALA A 196 3.07 -12.81 -9.58
N THR A 197 3.86 -13.13 -8.55
CA THR A 197 5.26 -13.56 -8.74
C THR A 197 5.38 -14.84 -9.56
N SER A 198 4.34 -15.68 -9.57
CA SER A 198 4.26 -16.90 -10.39
C SER A 198 4.09 -16.62 -11.89
N ALA A 199 3.60 -15.43 -12.25
CA ALA A 199 3.42 -14.98 -13.62
C ALA A 199 4.53 -14.01 -14.08
N GLY A 200 5.57 -13.82 -13.27
CA GLY A 200 6.68 -12.92 -13.60
C GLY A 200 6.44 -11.45 -13.20
N GLY A 201 5.51 -11.17 -12.28
CA GLY A 201 5.40 -9.86 -11.65
C GLY A 201 6.06 -9.78 -10.27
N LEU A 202 5.79 -8.68 -9.55
CA LEU A 202 6.27 -8.48 -8.18
C LEU A 202 5.25 -8.87 -7.10
N GLY A 203 3.96 -8.96 -7.45
CA GLY A 203 2.86 -9.23 -6.54
C GLY A 203 2.69 -8.12 -5.49
N LYS A 204 2.90 -6.86 -5.88
CA LYS A 204 2.83 -5.69 -4.99
C LYS A 204 1.66 -4.79 -5.38
N SER A 205 1.08 -4.10 -4.41
CA SER A 205 0.00 -3.12 -4.67
C SER A 205 0.52 -1.91 -5.44
N ALA A 206 -0.26 -1.38 -6.40
CA ALA A 206 0.04 -0.08 -7.05
C ALA A 206 -0.22 1.13 -6.14
N ARG A 207 -0.62 0.92 -4.88
CA ARG A 207 -0.86 1.97 -3.90
C ARG A 207 -0.28 1.58 -2.56
N THR A 208 0.10 2.59 -1.78
CA THR A 208 0.45 2.36 -0.38
C THR A 208 -0.78 1.94 0.43
N ALA A 209 -0.60 1.35 1.61
CA ALA A 209 -1.67 0.83 2.47
C ALA A 209 -2.81 1.83 2.74
N THR A 210 -2.51 3.11 2.90
CA THR A 210 -3.50 4.19 3.10
C THR A 210 -4.03 4.78 1.80
N GLY A 211 -3.48 4.36 0.65
CA GLY A 211 -3.81 4.90 -0.67
C GLY A 211 -3.30 6.33 -0.89
N ALA A 212 -2.45 6.85 -0.01
CA ALA A 212 -1.93 8.21 -0.08
C ALA A 212 -0.97 8.43 -1.27
N TYR A 213 -0.25 7.39 -1.68
CA TYR A 213 0.63 7.41 -2.85
C TYR A 213 0.27 6.30 -3.84
N ALA A 214 0.37 6.61 -5.12
CA ALA A 214 0.39 5.66 -6.22
C ALA A 214 1.84 5.27 -6.53
N LEU A 215 2.07 3.98 -6.75
CA LEU A 215 3.38 3.38 -6.99
C LEU A 215 3.48 2.98 -8.47
N SER A 216 4.62 3.24 -9.08
CA SER A 216 4.93 2.82 -10.44
C SER A 216 6.42 2.51 -10.59
N ILE A 217 6.77 1.75 -11.62
CA ILE A 217 8.15 1.41 -11.96
C ILE A 217 8.33 1.74 -13.44
N ALA A 218 9.39 2.47 -13.76
CA ALA A 218 9.82 2.73 -15.13
C ALA A 218 11.14 2.01 -15.38
N LEU A 219 11.16 1.09 -16.36
CA LEU A 219 12.37 0.36 -16.75
C LEU A 219 13.27 1.22 -17.63
N ARG A 220 14.58 0.95 -17.56
CA ARG A 220 15.54 1.38 -18.58
C ARG A 220 15.42 0.49 -19.82
N GLU A 221 15.85 1.00 -20.97
CA GLU A 221 15.68 0.32 -22.27
C GLU A 221 16.31 -1.08 -22.32
N ASP A 222 17.35 -1.32 -21.53
CA ASP A 222 18.06 -2.61 -21.43
C ASP A 222 17.42 -3.59 -20.43
N GLY A 223 16.44 -3.17 -19.65
CA GLY A 223 15.85 -3.94 -18.56
C GLY A 223 16.81 -4.22 -17.40
N GLN A 224 17.97 -3.55 -17.37
CA GLN A 224 19.03 -3.72 -16.37
C GLN A 224 19.04 -2.58 -15.34
N GLY A 225 18.08 -1.68 -15.40
CA GLY A 225 17.83 -0.69 -14.36
C GLY A 225 16.39 -0.24 -14.36
N TYR A 226 16.00 0.44 -13.30
CA TYR A 226 14.64 0.92 -13.12
C TYR A 226 14.62 2.17 -12.26
N VAL A 227 13.51 2.90 -12.34
CA VAL A 227 13.17 3.96 -11.40
C VAL A 227 11.80 3.63 -10.81
N ALA A 228 11.78 3.27 -9.53
CA ALA A 228 10.55 3.15 -8.77
C ALA A 228 10.11 4.54 -8.30
N GLN A 229 8.81 4.81 -8.38
CA GLN A 229 8.23 6.10 -8.06
C GLN A 229 7.02 5.95 -7.17
N ALA A 230 6.89 6.86 -6.20
CA ALA A 230 5.68 7.06 -5.40
C ALA A 230 5.18 8.50 -5.60
N ILE A 231 4.00 8.66 -6.21
CA ILE A 231 3.38 9.97 -6.48
C ILE A 231 2.19 10.16 -5.54
N ALA A 232 2.14 11.32 -4.86
CA ALA A 232 1.02 11.67 -4.00
C ALA A 232 -0.30 11.64 -4.80
N HIS A 233 -1.31 10.94 -4.28
CA HIS A 233 -2.59 10.82 -4.96
C HIS A 233 -3.32 12.17 -4.99
N PRO A 234 -3.79 12.65 -6.16
CA PRO A 234 -4.33 14.00 -6.33
C PRO A 234 -5.64 14.25 -5.54
N GLN A 235 -6.34 13.19 -5.13
CA GLN A 235 -7.63 13.27 -4.45
C GLN A 235 -7.57 12.80 -2.98
N GLY A 236 -6.38 12.82 -2.36
CA GLY A 236 -6.16 12.35 -0.99
C GLY A 236 -5.81 13.44 0.01
N ARG A 237 -5.74 13.07 1.30
CA ARG A 237 -5.23 13.94 2.37
C ARG A 237 -3.79 14.42 2.08
N GLN A 238 -3.03 13.65 1.30
CA GLN A 238 -1.68 13.98 0.85
C GLN A 238 -1.62 15.05 -0.25
N ALA A 239 -2.72 15.39 -0.91
CA ALA A 239 -2.75 16.44 -1.96
C ALA A 239 -2.39 17.84 -1.44
N ARG A 240 -2.44 18.04 -0.11
CA ARG A 240 -2.01 19.27 0.56
C ARG A 240 -0.53 19.28 0.95
N ASP A 241 0.17 18.16 0.76
CA ASP A 241 1.61 18.09 0.96
C ASP A 241 2.35 18.53 -0.30
N TRP A 242 2.51 19.84 -0.45
CA TRP A 242 3.14 20.39 -1.64
C TRP A 242 4.66 20.22 -1.63
N THR A 243 5.28 19.98 -0.47
CA THR A 243 6.74 19.88 -0.35
C THR A 243 7.27 18.52 -0.83
N CYS A 244 6.53 17.44 -0.57
CA CYS A 244 6.93 16.08 -0.90
C CYS A 244 5.85 15.41 -1.76
N ALA A 245 5.72 15.88 -3.00
CA ALA A 245 4.70 15.42 -3.93
C ALA A 245 5.09 14.09 -4.59
N SER A 246 6.38 13.85 -4.81
CA SER A 246 6.87 12.60 -5.37
C SER A 246 8.17 12.13 -4.73
N PHE A 247 8.34 10.82 -4.68
CA PHE A 247 9.54 10.12 -4.25
C PHE A 247 10.00 9.17 -5.35
N THR A 248 11.30 9.05 -5.56
CA THR A 248 11.87 8.04 -6.46
C THR A 248 13.03 7.31 -5.82
N MET A 249 13.24 6.08 -6.28
CA MET A 249 14.41 5.27 -5.95
C MET A 249 14.82 4.46 -7.18
N ASP A 250 16.11 4.41 -7.50
CA ASP A 250 16.63 3.57 -8.58
C ASP A 250 17.26 2.26 -8.08
N GLU A 251 17.72 1.41 -8.99
CA GLU A 251 18.34 0.12 -8.66
C GLU A 251 19.57 0.24 -7.76
N THR A 252 20.31 1.35 -7.88
CA THR A 252 21.50 1.62 -7.06
C THR A 252 21.17 2.18 -5.67
N GLY A 253 19.89 2.42 -5.39
CA GLY A 253 19.41 3.01 -4.15
C GLY A 253 19.55 4.54 -4.11
N GLN A 254 19.79 5.20 -5.25
CA GLN A 254 19.74 6.67 -5.31
C GLN A 254 18.31 7.13 -5.06
N ARG A 255 18.17 8.10 -4.16
CA ARG A 255 16.87 8.60 -3.69
C ARG A 255 16.69 10.02 -4.18
N SER A 256 15.51 10.32 -4.72
CA SER A 256 15.14 11.69 -5.03
C SER A 256 13.72 12.00 -4.57
N ALA A 257 13.42 13.26 -4.30
CA ALA A 257 12.06 13.72 -4.06
C ALA A 257 11.84 15.09 -4.69
N ARG A 258 10.59 15.36 -5.09
CA ARG A 258 10.21 16.65 -5.67
C ARG A 258 8.97 17.22 -5.00
N ASP A 259 8.92 18.55 -4.94
CA ASP A 259 7.72 19.30 -4.58
C ASP A 259 6.68 19.25 -5.71
N ALA A 260 5.49 19.82 -5.47
CA ALA A 260 4.41 19.87 -6.46
C ALA A 260 4.76 20.70 -7.71
N ASP A 261 5.73 21.61 -7.61
CA ASP A 261 6.25 22.42 -8.72
C ASP A 261 7.42 21.74 -9.46
N GLY A 262 7.83 20.55 -9.01
CA GLY A 262 8.93 19.78 -9.59
C GLY A 262 10.34 20.17 -9.12
N ARG A 263 10.47 21.03 -8.11
CA ARG A 263 11.77 21.39 -7.50
C ARG A 263 12.28 20.25 -6.63
N ASP A 264 13.60 20.10 -6.56
CA ASP A 264 14.24 19.10 -5.71
C ASP A 264 14.04 19.41 -4.22
N THR A 265 13.44 18.47 -3.51
CA THR A 265 13.23 18.52 -2.06
C THR A 265 13.78 17.27 -1.36
N THR A 266 14.70 16.56 -2.02
CA THR A 266 15.27 15.28 -1.56
C THR A 266 15.74 15.33 -0.11
N ALA A 267 16.56 16.31 0.26
CA ALA A 267 17.12 16.41 1.62
C ALA A 267 16.07 16.64 2.72
N ALA A 268 14.95 17.31 2.38
CA ALA A 268 13.86 17.54 3.31
C ALA A 268 12.90 16.34 3.39
N CYS A 269 12.65 15.71 2.24
CA CYS A 269 11.67 14.64 2.10
C CYS A 269 12.22 13.25 2.42
N TRP A 270 13.53 13.01 2.38
CA TRP A 270 14.14 11.71 2.72
C TRP A 270 14.79 11.65 4.10
N ARG A 271 14.55 12.66 4.94
CA ARG A 271 14.98 12.65 6.35
C ARG A 271 14.15 11.72 7.22
#